data_AF-A0AB74EZ97-F1
#
_entry.id   AF-A0AB74EZ97-F1
#
_cell.length_a   1.000
_cell.length_b   1.000
_cell.length_c   1.000
_cell.angle_alpha   90.00
_cell.angle_beta   90.00
_cell.angle_gamma   90.00
#
_symmetry.space_group_name_H-M   'P 1'
#
loop_
_entity.id
_entity.type
_entity.pdbx_description
1 polymer ?
#
loop_
_entity_poly.entity_id
_entity_poly.type
_entity_poly.pdbx_seq_one_letter_code
_entity_poly.pdbx_strand_id
1 'polypeptide(L)'
;MYEEPKGPIETLEEDLEKTIKHWWMFLILGILAIGVGIWLFFTPMQGYAALTVFFALTFLISGLASIFVTIFNRKAIPAWGWNLVSGILMLVLGIILVANLNLSADVLAFYVAFAVMFGGFNTIGYAFTTKSLGDSGWGWNLALGILVVILSIVLLLHPVFTALTITIWTGIAFVSLGVSFCMLAYRLSKTNSLLKK
;
A
#
# COMPACT_ATOMS: atom_id res chain seq x y z
N MET A 1 -14.45 43.97 8.91
CA MET A 1 -13.20 43.55 9.57
C MET A 1 -12.72 42.34 8.79
N TYR A 2 -11.83 42.55 7.82
CA TYR A 2 -11.26 41.45 7.04
C TYR A 2 -10.11 40.89 7.89
N GLU A 3 -10.23 39.66 8.38
CA GLU A 3 -9.10 38.96 8.99
C GLU A 3 -8.05 38.76 7.89
N GLU A 4 -6.84 39.26 8.10
CA GLU A 4 -5.75 39.03 7.17
C GLU A 4 -5.49 37.52 7.05
N PRO A 5 -5.25 37.01 5.83
CA PRO A 5 -4.99 35.59 5.63
C PRO A 5 -3.71 35.20 6.37
N LYS A 6 -3.83 34.26 7.32
CA LYS A 6 -2.71 33.71 8.10
C LYS A 6 -1.55 33.32 7.20
N GLY A 7 -0.34 33.64 7.63
CA GLY A 7 0.87 33.30 6.88
C GLY A 7 1.06 31.78 6.78
N PRO A 8 1.76 31.26 5.76
CA PRO A 8 2.02 29.83 5.61
C PRO A 8 2.65 29.20 6.86
N ILE A 9 3.53 29.93 7.56
CA ILE A 9 4.19 29.47 8.78
C ILE A 9 3.21 29.34 9.94
N GLU A 10 2.33 30.33 10.13
CA GLU A 10 1.32 30.31 11.20
C GLU A 10 0.32 29.16 11.02
N THR A 11 -0.07 28.86 9.78
CA THR A 11 -0.95 27.70 9.50
C THR A 11 -0.29 26.36 9.83
N LEU A 12 1.02 26.23 9.55
CA LEU A 12 1.78 25.02 9.86
C LEU A 12 1.96 24.84 11.38
N GLU A 13 2.24 25.92 12.10
CA GLU A 13 2.34 25.91 13.57
C GLU A 13 1.03 25.46 14.21
N GLU A 14 -0.11 25.99 13.75
CA GLU A 14 -1.43 25.61 14.27
C GLU A 14 -1.77 24.14 13.99
N ASP A 15 -1.45 23.63 12.80
CA ASP A 15 -1.64 22.22 12.44
C ASP A 15 -0.72 21.28 13.24
N LEU A 16 0.52 21.70 13.48
CA LEU A 16 1.47 20.98 14.31
C LEU A 16 1.01 20.91 15.76
N GLU A 17 0.56 22.04 16.34
CA GLU A 17 0.01 22.07 17.70
C GLU A 17 -1.22 21.16 17.84
N LYS A 18 -2.15 21.21 16.87
CA LYS A 18 -3.31 20.30 16.84
C LYS A 18 -2.87 18.84 16.80
N THR A 19 -1.90 18.50 15.97
CA THR A 19 -1.39 17.12 15.84
C THR A 19 -0.71 16.66 17.13
N ILE A 20 0.11 17.51 17.74
CA ILE A 20 0.79 17.25 19.01
C ILE A 20 -0.21 17.04 20.14
N LYS A 21 -1.30 17.81 20.18
CA LYS A 21 -2.35 17.67 21.20
C LYS A 21 -3.11 16.35 21.06
N HIS A 22 -3.29 15.86 19.84
CA HIS A 22 -3.99 14.59 19.56
C HIS A 22 -3.06 13.38 19.39
N TRP A 23 -1.87 13.42 19.99
CA TRP A 23 -0.90 12.32 19.97
C TRP A 23 -1.49 10.94 20.35
N TRP A 24 -2.49 10.91 21.22
CA TRP A 24 -3.17 9.69 21.68
C TRP A 24 -3.88 8.94 20.55
N MET A 25 -4.34 9.64 19.51
CA MET A 25 -4.98 9.01 18.35
C MET A 25 -3.99 8.10 17.62
N PHE A 26 -2.75 8.57 17.43
CA PHE A 26 -1.69 7.77 16.83
C PHE A 26 -1.33 6.55 17.69
N LEU A 27 -1.40 6.68 19.02
CA LEU A 27 -1.13 5.55 19.93
C LEU A 27 -2.19 4.46 19.77
N ILE A 28 -3.47 4.84 19.76
CA ILE A 28 -4.58 3.88 19.58
C ILE A 28 -4.47 3.20 18.21
N LEU A 29 -4.25 3.97 17.15
CA LEU A 29 -4.04 3.43 15.80
C LEU A 29 -2.86 2.46 15.76
N GLY A 30 -1.77 2.77 16.45
CA GLY A 30 -0.60 1.91 16.55
C GLY A 30 -0.90 0.57 17.21
N ILE A 31 -1.56 0.59 18.37
CA ILE A 31 -1.95 -0.64 19.09
C ILE A 31 -2.93 -1.47 18.26
N LEU A 32 -3.94 -0.84 17.64
CA LEU A 32 -4.89 -1.53 16.77
C LEU A 32 -4.20 -2.20 15.58
N ALA A 33 -3.27 -1.50 14.92
CA ALA A 33 -2.51 -2.05 13.80
C ALA A 33 -1.64 -3.23 14.21
N ILE A 34 -0.97 -3.18 15.37
CA ILE A 34 -0.24 -4.33 15.92
C ILE A 34 -1.19 -5.50 16.18
N GLY A 35 -2.33 -5.26 16.81
CA GLY A 35 -3.33 -6.29 17.10
C GLY A 35 -3.85 -6.98 15.83
N VAL A 36 -4.18 -6.21 14.80
CA VAL A 36 -4.58 -6.73 13.47
C VAL A 36 -3.44 -7.54 12.85
N GLY A 37 -2.21 -7.02 12.87
CA GLY A 37 -1.04 -7.69 12.34
C GLY A 37 -0.79 -9.05 13.01
N ILE A 38 -0.88 -9.11 14.35
CA ILE A 38 -0.77 -10.36 15.12
C ILE A 38 -1.90 -11.31 14.74
N TRP A 39 -3.14 -10.82 14.65
CA TRP A 39 -4.31 -11.63 14.30
C TRP A 39 -4.17 -12.29 12.91
N LEU A 40 -3.61 -11.58 11.93
CA LEU A 40 -3.34 -12.10 10.58
C LEU A 40 -2.41 -13.33 10.59
N PHE A 41 -1.45 -13.43 11.52
CA PHE A 41 -0.57 -14.61 11.63
C PHE A 41 -1.30 -15.85 12.13
N PHE A 42 -2.30 -15.67 13.01
CA PHE A 42 -3.10 -16.78 13.54
C PHE A 42 -4.24 -17.20 12.61
N THR A 43 -4.68 -16.30 11.72
CA THR A 43 -5.86 -16.51 10.86
C THR A 43 -5.56 -16.18 9.39
N PRO A 44 -4.55 -16.83 8.76
CA PRO A 44 -4.06 -16.40 7.46
C PRO A 44 -5.09 -16.52 6.33
N MET A 45 -5.98 -17.51 6.40
CA MET A 45 -7.05 -17.70 5.42
C MET A 45 -8.14 -16.65 5.52
N GLN A 46 -8.57 -16.29 6.75
CA GLN A 46 -9.53 -15.20 6.94
C GLN A 46 -8.93 -13.84 6.56
N GLY A 47 -7.65 -13.62 6.90
CA GLY A 47 -6.90 -12.44 6.49
C GLY A 47 -6.86 -12.29 4.96
N TYR A 48 -6.62 -13.39 4.25
CA TYR A 48 -6.62 -13.39 2.79
C TYR A 48 -8.00 -13.05 2.20
N ALA A 49 -9.06 -13.60 2.77
CA ALA A 49 -10.43 -13.28 2.35
C ALA A 49 -10.76 -11.79 2.55
N ALA A 50 -10.34 -11.20 3.69
CA ALA A 50 -10.50 -9.78 3.95
C ALA A 50 -9.75 -8.91 2.92
N LEU A 51 -8.50 -9.28 2.60
CA LEU A 51 -7.71 -8.61 1.56
C LEU A 51 -8.33 -8.73 0.18
N THR A 52 -8.94 -9.88 -0.13
CA THR A 52 -9.67 -10.11 -1.38
C THR A 52 -10.86 -9.16 -1.51
N VAL A 53 -11.66 -9.00 -0.46
CA VAL A 53 -12.78 -8.04 -0.44
C VAL A 53 -12.27 -6.61 -0.60
N PHE A 54 -11.21 -6.25 0.14
CA PHE A 54 -10.61 -4.92 0.05
C PHE A 54 -10.08 -4.62 -1.37
N PHE A 55 -9.44 -5.60 -2.01
CA PHE A 55 -8.97 -5.51 -3.39
C PHE A 55 -10.14 -5.28 -4.37
N ALA A 56 -11.20 -6.08 -4.29
CA ALA A 56 -12.38 -5.93 -5.14
C ALA A 56 -13.04 -4.55 -4.98
N LEU A 57 -13.21 -4.09 -3.74
CA LEU A 57 -13.75 -2.77 -3.43
C LEU A 57 -12.86 -1.64 -3.95
N THR A 58 -11.53 -1.81 -3.88
CA THR A 58 -10.58 -0.83 -4.41
C THR A 58 -10.79 -0.64 -5.91
N PHE A 59 -10.91 -1.74 -6.69
CA PHE A 59 -11.19 -1.63 -8.13
C PHE A 59 -12.51 -0.92 -8.42
N LEU A 60 -13.56 -1.23 -7.65
CA LEU A 60 -14.87 -0.63 -7.80
C LEU A 60 -14.84 0.88 -7.50
N ILE A 61 -14.33 1.27 -6.33
CA ILE A 61 -14.25 2.66 -5.89
C ILE A 61 -13.32 3.46 -6.80
N SER A 62 -12.13 2.95 -7.14
CA SER A 62 -11.19 3.62 -8.03
C SER A 62 -11.72 3.75 -9.45
N GLY A 63 -12.46 2.76 -9.97
CA GLY A 63 -13.13 2.85 -11.27
C GLY A 63 -14.16 3.97 -11.29
N LEU A 64 -15.06 4.01 -10.29
CA LEU A 64 -16.04 5.08 -10.12
C LEU A 64 -15.38 6.46 -9.98
N ALA A 65 -14.38 6.59 -9.11
CA ALA A 65 -13.67 7.84 -8.88
C ALA A 65 -12.93 8.31 -10.13
N SER A 66 -12.26 7.41 -10.86
CA SER A 66 -11.54 7.73 -12.10
C SER A 66 -12.49 8.27 -13.17
N ILE A 67 -13.65 7.63 -13.36
CA ILE A 67 -14.69 8.11 -14.29
C ILE A 67 -15.16 9.50 -13.89
N PHE A 68 -15.49 9.69 -12.61
CA PHE A 68 -15.95 10.98 -12.08
C PHE A 68 -14.89 12.08 -12.33
N VAL A 69 -13.66 11.89 -11.85
CA VAL A 69 -12.58 12.88 -12.01
C VAL A 69 -12.31 13.17 -13.48
N THR A 70 -12.32 12.16 -14.35
CA THR A 70 -12.05 12.32 -15.78
C THR A 70 -13.14 13.13 -16.47
N ILE A 71 -14.42 12.89 -16.17
CA ILE A 71 -15.54 13.62 -16.77
C ILE A 71 -15.54 15.09 -16.34
N PHE A 72 -15.36 15.36 -15.04
CA PHE A 72 -15.40 16.71 -14.49
C PHE A 72 -14.19 17.54 -14.91
N ASN A 73 -13.01 16.92 -15.05
CA ASN A 73 -11.77 17.61 -15.40
C ASN A 73 -11.30 17.33 -16.83
N ARG A 74 -12.21 16.91 -17.73
CA ARG A 74 -11.87 16.52 -19.12
C ARG A 74 -11.07 17.56 -19.92
N LYS A 75 -11.22 18.85 -19.59
CA LYS A 75 -10.51 19.96 -20.24
C LYS A 75 -9.08 20.14 -19.73
N ALA A 76 -8.80 19.72 -18.49
CA ALA A 76 -7.51 19.85 -17.84
C ALA A 76 -6.66 18.56 -17.96
N ILE A 77 -7.29 17.42 -18.26
CA ILE A 77 -6.63 16.11 -18.35
C ILE A 77 -6.24 15.83 -19.82
N PRO A 78 -4.93 15.76 -20.14
CA PRO A 78 -4.47 15.24 -21.42
C PRO A 78 -4.90 13.77 -21.57
N ALA A 79 -5.28 13.36 -22.78
CA ALA A 79 -5.75 12.00 -23.04
C ALA A 79 -6.92 11.54 -22.15
N TRP A 80 -7.86 12.45 -21.85
CA TRP A 80 -9.06 12.15 -21.03
C TRP A 80 -9.81 10.90 -21.50
N GLY A 81 -9.89 10.64 -22.82
CA GLY A 81 -10.55 9.47 -23.36
C GLY A 81 -9.92 8.14 -22.90
N TRP A 82 -8.59 8.08 -22.84
CA TRP A 82 -7.89 6.87 -22.38
C TRP A 82 -8.06 6.64 -20.88
N ASN A 83 -8.04 7.73 -20.10
CA ASN A 83 -8.33 7.69 -18.68
C ASN A 83 -9.76 7.21 -18.41
N LEU A 84 -10.74 7.65 -19.21
CA LEU A 84 -12.12 7.22 -19.10
C LEU A 84 -12.27 5.72 -19.41
N VAL A 85 -11.62 5.23 -20.47
CA VAL A 85 -11.62 3.80 -20.81
C VAL A 85 -11.01 2.98 -19.67
N SER A 86 -9.87 3.40 -19.13
CA SER A 86 -9.25 2.77 -17.97
C SER A 86 -10.19 2.72 -16.75
N GLY A 87 -10.85 3.84 -16.43
CA GLY A 87 -11.81 3.92 -15.34
C GLY A 87 -13.01 2.99 -15.53
N ILE A 88 -13.56 2.90 -16.74
CA ILE A 88 -14.64 1.98 -17.08
C ILE A 88 -14.19 0.53 -16.95
N LEU A 89 -13.01 0.17 -17.47
CA LEU A 89 -12.46 -1.18 -17.34
C LEU A 89 -12.26 -1.56 -15.87
N MET A 90 -11.68 -0.66 -15.06
CA MET A 90 -11.54 -0.88 -13.62
C MET A 90 -12.88 -1.08 -12.93
N LEU A 91 -13.90 -0.29 -13.27
CA LEU A 91 -15.24 -0.41 -12.68
C LEU A 91 -15.88 -1.75 -13.04
N VAL A 92 -15.83 -2.16 -14.31
CA VAL A 92 -16.37 -3.44 -14.77
C VAL A 92 -15.66 -4.61 -14.08
N LEU A 93 -14.32 -4.57 -14.01
CA LEU A 93 -13.56 -5.57 -13.26
C LEU A 93 -13.96 -5.57 -11.79
N GLY A 94 -14.07 -4.41 -11.14
CA GLY A 94 -14.51 -4.29 -9.75
C GLY A 94 -15.88 -4.94 -9.50
N ILE A 95 -16.84 -4.72 -10.40
CA ILE A 95 -18.17 -5.36 -10.33
C ILE A 95 -18.05 -6.88 -10.43
N ILE A 96 -17.24 -7.40 -11.36
CA ILE A 96 -17.02 -8.84 -11.54
C ILE A 96 -16.37 -9.47 -10.29
N LEU A 97 -15.36 -8.79 -9.72
CA LEU A 97 -14.63 -9.26 -8.53
C LEU A 97 -15.53 -9.28 -7.29
N VAL A 98 -16.37 -8.26 -7.09
CA VAL A 98 -17.34 -8.22 -5.99
C VAL A 98 -18.41 -9.30 -6.15
N ALA A 99 -18.86 -9.56 -7.39
CA ALA A 99 -19.84 -10.60 -7.67
C ALA A 99 -19.32 -12.03 -7.41
N ASN A 100 -18.01 -12.26 -7.58
CA ASN A 100 -17.39 -13.57 -7.42
C ASN A 100 -16.10 -13.47 -6.59
N LEU A 101 -16.22 -13.59 -5.27
CA LEU A 101 -15.08 -13.49 -4.36
C LEU A 101 -14.02 -14.59 -4.58
N ASN A 102 -14.41 -15.78 -5.04
CA ASN A 102 -13.44 -16.83 -5.38
C ASN A 102 -12.56 -16.41 -6.57
N LEU A 103 -13.16 -15.85 -7.63
CA LEU A 103 -12.39 -15.30 -8.75
C LEU A 103 -11.54 -14.12 -8.31
N SER A 104 -12.06 -13.28 -7.41
CA SER A 104 -11.27 -12.16 -6.87
C SER A 104 -10.05 -12.62 -6.09
N ALA A 105 -10.16 -13.72 -5.34
CA ALA A 105 -9.05 -14.32 -4.63
C ALA A 105 -7.98 -14.81 -5.61
N ASP A 106 -8.36 -15.48 -6.70
CA ASP A 106 -7.40 -15.94 -7.70
C ASP A 106 -6.74 -14.77 -8.44
N VAL A 107 -7.52 -13.78 -8.86
CA VAL A 107 -7.01 -12.58 -9.53
C VAL A 107 -6.05 -11.80 -8.63
N LEU A 108 -6.35 -11.67 -7.33
CA LEU A 108 -5.44 -11.04 -6.37
C LEU A 108 -4.13 -11.83 -6.25
N ALA A 109 -4.19 -13.16 -6.13
CA ALA A 109 -3.00 -14.00 -6.08
C ALA A 109 -2.14 -13.82 -7.34
N PHE A 110 -2.74 -13.91 -8.52
CA PHE A 110 -2.02 -13.71 -9.78
C PHE A 110 -1.42 -12.30 -9.86
N TYR A 111 -2.20 -11.27 -9.56
CA TYR A 111 -1.74 -9.88 -9.58
C TYR A 111 -0.48 -9.70 -8.73
N VAL A 112 -0.49 -10.19 -7.48
CA VAL A 112 0.67 -10.07 -6.60
C VAL A 112 1.84 -10.92 -7.10
N ALA A 113 1.61 -12.17 -7.50
CA ALA A 113 2.69 -13.03 -7.99
C ALA A 113 3.38 -12.47 -9.24
N PHE A 114 2.61 -11.89 -10.18
CA PHE A 114 3.14 -11.16 -11.31
C PHE A 114 3.94 -9.92 -10.87
N ALA A 115 3.44 -9.15 -9.90
CA ALA A 115 4.17 -8.00 -9.38
C ALA A 115 5.52 -8.39 -8.74
N VAL A 116 5.56 -9.49 -7.98
CA VAL A 116 6.80 -10.02 -7.39
C VAL A 116 7.75 -10.49 -8.51
N MET A 117 7.24 -11.11 -9.58
CA MET A 117 8.05 -11.52 -10.73
C MET A 117 8.71 -10.32 -11.42
N PHE A 118 7.95 -9.24 -11.65
CA PHE A 118 8.50 -7.98 -12.17
C PHE A 118 9.55 -7.38 -11.22
N GLY A 119 9.36 -7.48 -9.91
CA GLY A 119 10.38 -7.12 -8.92
C GLY A 119 11.67 -7.93 -9.08
N GLY A 120 11.56 -9.22 -9.34
CA GLY A 120 12.69 -10.09 -9.67
C GLY A 120 13.43 -9.64 -10.93
N PHE A 121 12.71 -9.37 -12.02
CA PHE A 121 13.32 -8.85 -13.26
C PHE A 121 13.98 -7.48 -13.06
N ASN A 122 13.35 -6.60 -12.29
CA ASN A 122 13.92 -5.30 -11.95
C ASN A 122 15.23 -5.45 -11.15
N THR A 123 15.26 -6.38 -10.18
CA THR A 123 16.46 -6.70 -9.39
C THR A 123 17.59 -7.24 -10.25
N ILE A 124 17.28 -8.10 -11.23
CA ILE A 124 18.25 -8.56 -12.24
C ILE A 124 18.79 -7.38 -13.04
N GLY A 125 17.91 -6.47 -13.49
CA GLY A 125 18.30 -5.23 -14.17
C GLY A 125 19.25 -4.38 -13.33
N TYR A 126 18.90 -4.13 -12.07
CA TYR A 126 19.76 -3.41 -11.11
C TYR A 126 21.11 -4.08 -10.93
N ALA A 127 21.15 -5.41 -10.87
CA ALA A 127 22.41 -6.13 -10.79
C ALA A 127 23.31 -5.72 -11.97
N PHE A 128 22.83 -5.81 -13.22
CA PHE A 128 23.64 -5.42 -14.37
C PHE A 128 24.07 -3.95 -14.36
N THR A 129 23.23 -3.05 -13.86
CA THR A 129 23.61 -1.65 -13.64
C THR A 129 24.75 -1.55 -12.62
N THR A 130 24.64 -2.18 -11.46
CA THR A 130 25.67 -2.21 -10.42
C THR A 130 26.99 -2.83 -10.91
N LYS A 131 26.92 -3.87 -11.77
CA LYS A 131 28.08 -4.44 -12.46
C LYS A 131 28.81 -3.40 -13.31
N SER A 132 28.05 -2.63 -14.09
CA SER A 132 28.60 -1.60 -14.97
C SER A 132 29.26 -0.46 -14.19
N LEU A 133 28.84 -0.24 -12.94
CA LEU A 133 29.41 0.74 -12.02
C LEU A 133 30.63 0.22 -11.24
N GLY A 134 31.05 -1.04 -11.47
CA GLY A 134 32.25 -1.62 -10.85
C GLY A 134 32.07 -2.10 -9.41
N ASP A 135 30.82 -2.24 -8.94
CA ASP A 135 30.53 -2.72 -7.58
C ASP A 135 30.54 -4.27 -7.52
N SER A 136 31.28 -4.79 -6.54
CA SER A 136 31.50 -6.21 -6.28
C SER A 136 30.22 -6.96 -5.86
N GLY A 137 29.20 -6.24 -5.37
CA GLY A 137 27.91 -6.81 -4.96
C GLY A 137 27.01 -7.33 -6.09
N TRP A 138 27.39 -7.12 -7.36
CA TRP A 138 26.57 -7.49 -8.52
C TRP A 138 26.08 -8.95 -8.51
N GLY A 139 26.99 -9.90 -8.28
CA GLY A 139 26.69 -11.32 -8.39
C GLY A 139 25.62 -11.77 -7.39
N TRP A 140 25.64 -11.17 -6.19
CA TRP A 140 24.63 -11.43 -5.16
C TRP A 140 23.25 -10.92 -5.58
N ASN A 141 23.16 -9.68 -6.09
CA ASN A 141 21.89 -9.11 -6.55
C ASN A 141 21.33 -9.88 -7.75
N LEU A 142 22.18 -10.37 -8.65
CA LEU A 142 21.75 -11.21 -9.77
C LEU A 142 21.16 -12.53 -9.27
N ALA A 143 21.84 -13.21 -8.35
CA ALA A 143 21.37 -14.45 -7.76
C ALA A 143 20.04 -14.26 -7.03
N LEU A 144 19.90 -13.18 -6.24
CA LEU A 144 18.65 -12.81 -5.59
C LEU A 144 17.53 -12.57 -6.59
N GLY A 145 17.79 -11.82 -7.67
CA GLY A 145 16.80 -11.55 -8.70
C GLY A 145 16.30 -12.82 -9.39
N ILE A 146 17.21 -13.74 -9.75
CA ILE A 146 16.86 -15.04 -10.33
C ILE A 146 16.03 -15.88 -9.36
N LEU A 147 16.44 -15.93 -8.08
CA LEU A 147 15.71 -16.64 -7.04
C LEU A 147 14.28 -16.10 -6.90
N VAL A 148 14.10 -14.78 -6.87
CA VAL A 148 12.79 -14.13 -6.79
C VAL A 148 11.91 -14.48 -8.00
N VAL A 149 12.46 -14.51 -9.21
CA VAL A 149 11.70 -14.92 -10.41
C VAL A 149 11.23 -16.37 -10.28
N ILE A 150 12.10 -17.29 -9.85
CA ILE A 150 11.75 -18.70 -9.64
C ILE A 150 10.65 -18.82 -8.59
N LEU A 151 10.80 -18.15 -7.44
CA LEU A 151 9.79 -18.15 -6.39
C LEU A 151 8.45 -17.60 -6.90
N SER A 152 8.48 -16.53 -7.70
CA SER A 152 7.27 -15.95 -8.28
C SER A 152 6.55 -16.91 -9.22
N ILE A 153 7.29 -17.71 -9.99
CA ILE A 153 6.70 -18.77 -10.83
C ILE A 153 6.02 -19.83 -9.95
N VAL A 154 6.65 -20.23 -8.84
CA VAL A 154 6.03 -21.15 -7.87
C VAL A 154 4.73 -20.57 -7.29
N LEU A 155 4.72 -19.27 -6.96
CA LEU A 155 3.54 -18.55 -6.50
C LEU A 155 2.42 -18.54 -7.56
N LEU A 156 2.76 -18.32 -8.84
CA LEU A 156 1.78 -18.36 -9.94
C LEU A 156 1.14 -19.75 -10.10
N LEU A 157 1.93 -20.81 -9.93
CA LEU A 157 1.45 -22.19 -10.09
C LEU A 157 0.66 -22.70 -8.86
N HIS A 158 0.86 -22.08 -7.70
CA HIS A 158 0.21 -22.48 -6.46
C HIS A 158 -0.42 -21.29 -5.72
N PRO A 159 -1.66 -20.90 -6.09
CA PRO A 159 -2.37 -19.75 -5.51
C PRO A 159 -2.50 -19.79 -3.98
N VAL A 160 -2.56 -20.99 -3.39
CA VAL A 160 -2.62 -21.17 -1.93
C VAL A 160 -1.36 -20.67 -1.24
N PHE A 161 -0.16 -20.94 -1.80
CA PHE A 161 1.08 -20.40 -1.24
C PHE A 161 1.17 -18.89 -1.41
N THR A 162 0.59 -18.36 -2.49
CA THR A 162 0.51 -16.92 -2.74
C THR A 162 -0.38 -16.22 -1.73
N ALA A 163 -1.54 -16.80 -1.42
CA ALA A 163 -2.43 -16.30 -0.38
C ALA A 163 -1.73 -16.21 0.99
N LEU A 164 -1.01 -17.26 1.39
CA LEU A 164 -0.23 -17.27 2.64
C LEU A 164 0.85 -16.20 2.64
N THR A 165 1.60 -16.08 1.53
CA THR A 165 2.65 -15.07 1.37
C THR A 165 2.08 -13.66 1.51
N ILE A 166 0.99 -13.36 0.79
CA ILE A 166 0.29 -12.07 0.86
C ILE A 166 -0.11 -11.76 2.31
N THR A 167 -0.75 -12.70 2.99
CA THR A 167 -1.24 -12.48 4.36
C THR A 167 -0.10 -12.28 5.36
N ILE A 168 0.96 -13.10 5.29
CA ILE A 168 2.11 -13.00 6.19
C ILE A 168 2.83 -11.66 6.01
N TRP A 169 3.14 -11.28 4.77
CA TRP A 169 3.79 -10.00 4.50
C TRP A 169 2.91 -8.81 4.90
N THR A 170 1.60 -8.93 4.71
CA THR A 170 0.65 -7.92 5.19
C THR A 170 0.63 -7.84 6.70
N GLY A 171 0.65 -8.97 7.42
CA GLY A 171 0.76 -9.02 8.87
C GLY A 171 2.03 -8.33 9.39
N ILE A 172 3.18 -8.63 8.77
CA ILE A 172 4.45 -7.95 9.07
C ILE A 172 4.33 -6.43 8.84
N ALA A 173 3.71 -6.01 7.73
CA ALA A 173 3.52 -4.61 7.41
C ALA A 173 2.63 -3.89 8.45
N PHE A 174 1.52 -4.52 8.88
CA PHE A 174 0.66 -3.98 9.93
C PHE A 174 1.37 -3.85 11.28
N VAL A 175 2.17 -4.84 11.66
CA VAL A 175 2.98 -4.76 12.89
C VAL A 175 4.00 -3.62 12.79
N SER A 176 4.72 -3.52 11.67
CA SER A 176 5.71 -2.45 11.44
C SER A 176 5.07 -1.06 11.44
N LEU A 177 3.91 -0.92 10.79
CA LEU A 177 3.12 0.30 10.78
C LEU A 177 2.65 0.68 12.19
N GLY A 178 2.19 -0.29 12.96
CA GLY A 178 1.73 -0.06 14.32
C GLY A 178 2.87 0.35 15.27
N VAL A 179 4.05 -0.28 15.14
CA VAL A 179 5.27 0.14 15.84
C VAL A 179 5.66 1.58 15.47
N SER A 180 5.57 1.94 14.18
CA SER A 180 5.84 3.30 13.70
C SER A 180 4.88 4.33 14.30
N PHE A 181 3.58 4.03 14.38
CA PHE A 181 2.60 4.91 15.01
C PHE A 181 2.77 5.04 16.52
N CYS A 182 3.11 3.95 17.22
CA CYS A 182 3.45 4.01 18.64
C CYS A 182 4.69 4.89 18.88
N MET A 183 5.72 4.79 18.04
CA MET A 183 6.91 5.64 18.12
C MET A 183 6.57 7.12 17.86
N LEU A 184 5.72 7.43 16.87
CA LEU A 184 5.26 8.79 16.59
C LEU A 184 4.46 9.36 17.76
N ALA A 185 3.53 8.58 18.31
CA ALA A 185 2.75 8.99 19.47
C ALA A 185 3.62 9.31 20.69
N TYR A 186 4.65 8.49 20.93
CA TYR A 186 5.64 8.73 21.99
C TYR A 186 6.43 10.02 21.76
N ARG A 187 6.85 10.30 20.52
CA ARG A 187 7.55 11.55 20.18
C ARG A 187 6.65 12.76 20.38
N LEU A 188 5.40 12.70 19.93
CA LEU A 188 4.43 13.79 20.06
C LEU A 188 4.04 14.04 21.53
N SER A 189 3.86 12.98 22.34
CA SER A 189 3.53 13.14 23.76
C SER A 189 4.67 13.83 24.52
N LYS A 190 5.92 13.48 24.20
CA LYS A 190 7.12 14.14 24.75
C LYS A 190 7.14 15.63 24.36
N THR A 191 6.95 15.97 23.09
CA THR A 191 6.89 17.37 22.63
C THR A 191 5.77 18.16 23.29
N ASN A 192 4.56 17.57 23.42
CA ASN A 192 3.43 18.21 24.11
C ASN A 192 3.77 18.56 25.57
N SER A 193 4.46 17.67 26.28
CA SER A 193 4.89 17.93 27.65
C SER A 193 5.95 19.02 27.78
N LEU A 194 6.74 19.26 26.73
CA LEU A 194 7.73 20.34 26.68
C LEU A 194 7.10 21.69 26.36
N LEU A 195 6.08 21.72 25.49
CA LEU A 195 5.32 22.94 25.15
C LEU A 195 4.43 23.45 26.31
N LYS A 196 4.10 22.58 27.27
CA LYS A 196 3.34 22.95 28.47
C LYS A 196 4.22 23.49 29.62
N LYS A 197 5.55 23.52 29.46
CA LYS A 197 6.49 24.13 30.41
C LYS A 197 6.84 25.54 29.97
#